data_AF-A0A7Y7EC90-F1
#
_entry.id   AF-A0A7Y7EC90-F1
#
_cell.length_a   1.000
_cell.length_b   1.000
_cell.length_c   1.000
_cell.angle_alpha   90.00
_cell.angle_beta   90.00
_cell.angle_gamma   90.00
#
_symmetry.space_group_name_H-M   'P 1'
#
loop_
_entity.id
_entity.type
_entity.pdbx_description
1 polymer ?
#
loop_
_entity_poly.entity_id
_entity_poly.type
_entity_poly.pdbx_seq_one_letter_code
_entity_poly.pdbx_strand_id
1 'polypeptide(L)' 'YFIFENYQKGIAPGQFVAWYDGNELIGSGEIA' A
#
# COMPACT_ATOMS: atom_id res chain seq x y z
N TYR A 1 1.12 0.13 10.63
CA TYR A 1 2.00 -0.81 9.91
C TYR A 1 1.14 -1.67 9.02
N PHE A 2 1.61 -2.04 7.82
CA PHE A 2 0.85 -2.79 6.82
C PHE A 2 1.61 -4.08 6.51
N ILE A 3 0.92 -5.22 6.41
CA ILE A 3 1.52 -6.51 6.08
C ILE A 3 0.96 -6.94 4.73
N PHE A 4 1.84 -7.14 3.75
CA PHE A 4 1.45 -7.69 2.47
C PHE A 4 1.32 -9.21 2.59
N GLU A 5 0.23 -9.76 2.06
CA GLU A 5 0.04 -11.22 1.98
C GLU A 5 1.06 -11.87 1.03
N ASN A 6 1.46 -11.12 -0.01
CA ASN A 6 2.38 -11.56 -1.04
C ASN A 6 3.64 -10.68 -1.06
N TYR A 7 4.76 -11.27 -1.46
CA TYR A 7 6.00 -10.53 -1.66
C TYR A 7 5.82 -9.40 -2.69
N GLN A 8 6.26 -8.21 -2.33
CA GLN A 8 6.27 -7.04 -3.21
C GLN A 8 7.71 -6.69 -3.60
N LYS A 9 7.96 -6.44 -4.89
CA LYS A 9 9.27 -6.03 -5.39
C LYS A 9 9.31 -4.51 -5.54
N GLY A 10 10.42 -3.89 -5.12
CA GLY A 10 10.67 -2.47 -5.38
C GLY A 10 9.88 -1.50 -4.50
N ILE A 11 9.47 -1.94 -3.30
CA ILE A 11 8.95 -1.05 -2.25
C ILE A 11 10.11 -0.18 -1.74
N ALA A 12 9.93 1.14 -1.74
CA ALA A 12 10.90 2.11 -1.27
C ALA A 12 10.24 3.25 -0.47
N PRO A 13 10.96 3.87 0.48
CA PRO A 13 10.47 5.04 1.20
C PRO A 13 10.10 6.19 0.27
N GLY A 14 9.05 6.95 0.61
CA GLY A 14 8.51 8.05 -0.19
C GLY A 14 7.55 7.62 -1.31
N GLN A 15 7.39 6.32 -1.55
CA GLN A 15 6.29 5.80 -2.37
C GLN A 15 4.97 5.80 -1.58
N PHE A 16 3.85 5.51 -2.25
CA PHE A 16 2.53 5.46 -1.62
C PHE A 16 1.90 4.07 -1.76
N VAL A 17 1.22 3.63 -0.70
CA VAL A 17 0.28 2.50 -0.74
C VAL A 17 -1.14 3.02 -0.78
N ALA A 18 -2.02 2.38 -1.55
CA ALA A 18 -3.45 2.63 -1.55
C ALA A 18 -4.19 1.31 -1.30
N TRP A 19 -5.28 1.35 -0.54
CA TRP A 19 -6.08 0.17 -0.24
C TRP A 19 -7.54 0.41 -0.59
N TYR A 20 -8.17 -0.66 -1.08
CA TYR A 20 -9.49 -0.65 -1.67
C TYR A 20 -10.37 -1.68 -0.98
N ASP A 21 -11.67 -1.38 -0.87
CA ASP A 21 -12.71 -2.37 -0.61
C ASP A 21 -13.45 -2.64 -1.93
N GLY A 22 -13.08 -3.73 -2.60
CA GLY A 22 -13.48 -3.98 -3.98
C GLY A 22 -12.97 -2.88 -4.92
N ASN A 23 -13.90 -2.09 -5.47
CA ASN A 23 -13.60 -0.97 -6.37
C ASN A 23 -13.60 0.40 -5.66
N GLU A 24 -13.91 0.43 -4.36
CA GLU A 24 -13.95 1.67 -3.58
C GLU A 24 -12.57 1.95 -3.00
N LEU A 25 -12.04 3.16 -3.24
CA LEU A 25 -10.79 3.61 -2.62
C LEU A 25 -11.08 4.04 -1.18
N ILE A 26 -10.46 3.38 -0.21
CA ILE A 26 -10.67 3.66 1.21
C ILE A 26 -9.58 4.59 1.76
N GLY A 27 -8.39 4.58 1.16
CA GLY A 27 -7.34 5.51 1.54
C GLY A 27 -5.99 5.22 0.92
N SER A 28 -5.03 6.06 1.27
CA SER A 28 -3.63 5.94 0.89
C SER A 28 -2.70 6.46 1.98
N GLY A 29 -1.42 6.08 1.90
CA GLY A 29 -0.39 6.54 2.83
C GLY A 29 1.01 6.44 2.23
N GLU A 30 1.90 7.32 2.68
CA GLU A 30 3.33 7.24 2.34
C GLU A 30 3.97 6.03 3.03
N ILE A 31 4.84 5.35 2.31
CA ILE A 31 5.72 4.32 2.84
C ILE A 31 6.91 5.04 3.49
N ALA A 32 7.02 4.92 4.81
CA ALA A 32 8.14 5.42 5.61
C ALA A 32 9.26 4.38 5.76
#